data_AF-A0A521MU81-F1
#
_entry.id   AF-A0A521MU81-F1
#
_cell.length_a   1.000
_cell.length_b   1.000
_cell.length_c   1.000
_cell.angle_alpha   90.00
_cell.angle_beta   90.00
_cell.angle_gamma   90.00
#
_symmetry.space_group_name_H-M   'P 1'
#
loop_
_entity.id
_entity.type
_entity.pdbx_description
1 polymer ?
#
loop_
_entity_poly.entity_id
_entity_poly.type
_entity_poly.pdbx_seq_one_letter_code
_entity_poly.pdbx_strand_id
1 'polypeptide(L)'
;MSDEGASIRALAKMIQSSPTTVMKMRKDLDDWHPDENGRIQVRTVRGLDGKLRPGRRFDTTERDDNIRLRRSSGQTIRAIADAVGCSVGTVHRILKETS
;
A
#
# COMPACT_ATOMS: atom_id res chain seq x y z
N MET A 1 2.14 29.22 -1.74
CA MET A 1 3.42 29.10 -1.02
C MET A 1 4.14 27.92 -1.61
N SER A 2 5.15 28.21 -2.42
CA SER A 2 5.93 27.25 -3.17
C SER A 2 6.80 26.42 -2.22
N ASP A 3 6.81 25.11 -2.38
CA ASP A 3 7.49 24.12 -1.53
C ASP A 3 9.01 24.13 -1.78
N GLU A 4 9.65 25.28 -1.54
CA GLU A 4 11.09 25.43 -1.65
C GLU A 4 11.80 24.76 -0.46
N GLY A 5 12.42 23.61 -0.73
CA GLY A 5 13.79 23.38 -0.26
C GLY A 5 14.01 22.59 1.03
N ALA A 6 13.05 21.83 1.57
CA ALA A 6 13.37 20.86 2.61
C ALA A 6 14.19 19.69 2.02
N SER A 7 15.46 19.54 2.44
CA SER A 7 16.29 18.40 2.03
C SER A 7 15.65 17.08 2.49
N ILE A 8 15.89 15.99 1.75
CA ILE A 8 15.39 14.64 2.11
C ILE A 8 15.72 14.27 3.57
N ARG A 9 16.89 14.69 4.07
CA ARG A 9 17.31 14.44 5.46
C ARG A 9 16.54 15.29 6.47
N ALA A 10 16.20 16.53 6.14
CA ALA A 10 15.38 17.39 6.99
C ALA A 10 13.96 16.82 7.13
N LEU A 11 13.37 16.39 6.02
CA LEU A 11 12.08 15.69 6.00
C LEU A 11 12.13 14.39 6.81
N ALA A 12 13.17 13.58 6.62
CA ALA A 12 13.35 12.31 7.33
C ALA A 12 13.37 12.50 8.86
N LYS A 13 14.08 13.54 9.33
CA LYS A 13 14.13 13.89 10.75
C LYS A 13 12.77 14.38 11.26
N MET A 14 12.03 15.14 10.46
CA MET A 14 10.71 15.68 10.82
C MET A 14 9.66 14.58 10.97
N ILE A 15 9.63 13.62 10.04
CA ILE A 15 8.65 12.52 10.04
C ILE A 15 9.16 11.26 10.77
N GLN A 16 10.31 11.36 11.45
CA GLN A 16 10.98 10.25 12.15
C GLN A 16 11.13 8.99 11.29
N SER A 17 11.46 9.16 10.01
CA SER A 17 11.66 8.06 9.08
C SER A 17 13.06 8.09 8.47
N SER A 18 13.43 7.04 7.75
CA SER A 18 14.73 7.00 7.07
C SER A 18 14.74 7.91 5.84
N PRO A 19 15.88 8.53 5.47
CA PRO A 19 16.00 9.29 4.22
C PRO A 19 15.57 8.51 2.98
N THR A 20 15.86 7.21 2.95
CA THR A 20 15.43 6.31 1.88
C THR A 20 13.90 6.17 1.81
N THR A 21 13.22 6.18 2.96
CA THR A 21 11.75 6.16 3.02
C THR A 21 11.17 7.45 2.44
N VAL A 22 11.73 8.60 2.79
CA VAL A 22 11.30 9.90 2.24
C VAL A 22 11.51 9.97 0.73
N MET A 23 12.63 9.45 0.21
CA MET A 23 12.84 9.38 -1.25
C MET A 23 11.79 8.52 -1.96
N LYS A 24 11.40 7.40 -1.35
CA LYS A 24 10.33 6.54 -1.89
C LYS A 24 8.98 7.25 -1.88
N MET A 25 8.63 7.91 -0.77
CA MET A 25 7.38 8.67 -0.63
C MET A 25 7.28 9.81 -1.65
N ARG A 26 8.35 10.58 -1.87
CA ARG A 26 8.38 11.63 -2.90
C ARG A 26 8.17 11.07 -4.30
N LYS A 27 8.87 9.97 -4.61
CA LYS A 27 8.74 9.29 -5.90
C LYS A 27 7.31 8.77 -6.14
N ASP A 28 6.65 8.26 -5.09
CA ASP A 28 5.27 7.79 -5.18
C ASP A 28 4.25 8.93 -5.39
N LEU A 29 4.56 10.15 -4.94
CA LEU A 29 3.76 11.37 -5.16
C LEU A 29 3.95 11.97 -6.56
N ASP A 30 5.16 11.92 -7.10
CA ASP A 30 5.50 12.52 -8.40
C ASP A 30 5.10 11.63 -9.61
N ASP A 31 4.93 10.32 -9.42
CA ASP A 31 4.68 9.33 -10.51
C ASP A 31 3.18 8.95 -10.70
N TRP A 32 2.21 9.64 -10.07
CA TRP A 32 0.79 9.29 -10.21
C TRP A 32 0.14 9.86 -11.48
N HIS A 33 0.29 9.15 -12.60
CA HIS A 33 -0.49 9.38 -13.82
C HIS A 33 -1.01 8.03 -14.38
N PRO A 34 -2.31 7.72 -14.29
CA PRO A 34 -2.87 6.58 -15.00
C PRO A 34 -2.82 6.81 -16.52
N ASP A 35 -2.57 5.75 -17.29
CA ASP A 35 -2.66 5.80 -18.75
C ASP A 35 -4.12 5.93 -19.23
N GLU A 36 -4.31 6.11 -20.54
CA GLU A 36 -5.62 6.29 -21.18
C GLU A 36 -6.62 5.14 -20.92
N ASN A 37 -6.14 3.98 -20.46
CA ASN A 37 -6.95 2.82 -20.13
C ASN A 37 -7.12 2.62 -18.62
N GLY A 38 -6.73 3.60 -17.80
CA GLY A 38 -6.76 3.53 -16.34
C GLY A 38 -5.71 2.57 -15.75
N ARG A 39 -4.70 2.16 -16.52
CA ARG A 39 -3.63 1.27 -16.06
C ARG A 39 -2.43 2.08 -15.61
N ILE A 40 -1.74 1.57 -14.59
CA ILE A 40 -0.55 2.20 -14.00
C ILE A 40 0.63 1.29 -14.27
N GLN A 41 1.75 1.86 -14.73
CA GLN A 41 2.98 1.10 -14.93
C GLN A 41 3.64 0.81 -13.58
N VAL A 42 3.49 -0.43 -13.10
CA VAL A 42 4.07 -0.83 -11.80
C VAL A 42 5.53 -1.26 -12.00
N ARG A 43 6.48 -0.47 -11.48
CA ARG A 43 7.91 -0.84 -11.48
C ARG A 43 8.09 -2.19 -10.77
N THR A 44 8.76 -3.14 -11.42
CA THR A 44 9.04 -4.47 -10.83
C THR A 44 10.30 -4.45 -9.97
N VAL A 45 10.28 -5.16 -8.84
CA VAL A 45 11.45 -5.44 -7.99
C VAL A 45 11.79 -6.92 -8.08
N ARG A 46 13.08 -7.24 -8.16
CA ARG A 46 13.58 -8.62 -8.15
C ARG A 46 13.56 -9.14 -6.70
N GLY A 47 12.85 -10.23 -6.47
CA GLY A 47 12.83 -10.91 -5.16
C GLY A 47 14.11 -11.71 -4.90
N LEU A 48 14.27 -12.21 -3.67
CA LEU A 48 15.43 -13.03 -3.26
C LEU A 48 15.58 -14.33 -4.07
N ASP A 49 14.49 -14.85 -4.62
CA ASP A 49 14.44 -16.01 -5.51
C ASP A 49 14.70 -15.66 -6.99
N GLY A 50 15.12 -14.42 -7.28
CA GLY A 50 15.40 -13.94 -8.63
C GLY A 50 14.17 -13.59 -9.47
N LYS A 51 12.95 -13.85 -8.98
CA LYS A 51 11.72 -13.58 -9.73
C LYS A 51 11.32 -12.11 -9.64
N LEU A 52 10.93 -11.54 -10.79
CA LEU A 52 10.37 -10.19 -10.85
C LEU A 52 8.98 -10.19 -10.20
N ARG A 53 8.77 -9.29 -9.25
CA ARG A 53 7.47 -9.04 -8.63
C ARG A 53 7.12 -7.57 -8.78
N PRO A 54 5.83 -7.19 -8.75
CA PRO A 54 5.46 -5.79 -8.59
C PRO A 54 6.21 -5.20 -7.40
N GLY A 55 6.97 -4.13 -7.65
CA GLY A 55 7.83 -3.49 -6.65
C GLY A 55 7.09 -2.70 -5.60
N ARG A 56 5.82 -2.39 -5.88
CA ARG A 56 4.91 -1.75 -4.96
C ARG A 56 4.41 -2.79 -3.97
N ARG A 57 4.88 -2.73 -2.71
CA ARG A 57 4.01 -3.13 -1.60
C ARG A 57 2.85 -2.14 -1.67
N PHE A 58 1.72 -2.55 -2.21
CA PHE A 58 0.50 -1.76 -2.12
C PHE A 58 0.28 -1.51 -0.62
N ASP A 59 0.10 -0.26 -0.23
CA ASP A 59 -0.39 0.01 1.11
C ASP A 59 -1.81 -0.56 1.17
N THR A 60 -1.97 -1.63 1.96
CA THR A 60 -3.25 -2.30 2.15
C THR A 60 -3.90 -1.92 3.46
N THR A 61 -3.35 -0.96 4.21
CA THR A 61 -3.81 -0.59 5.55
C THR A 61 -5.30 -0.28 5.56
N GLU A 62 -5.77 0.59 4.66
CA GLU A 62 -7.19 0.95 4.56
C GLU A 62 -8.09 -0.26 4.25
N ARG A 63 -7.66 -1.11 3.31
CA ARG A 63 -8.42 -2.33 2.95
C ARG A 63 -8.48 -3.30 4.12
N ASP A 64 -7.37 -3.48 4.81
CA ASP A 64 -7.24 -4.40 5.92
C ASP A 64 -8.06 -3.91 7.13
N ASP A 65 -8.13 -2.60 7.36
CA ASP A 65 -9.02 -1.97 8.36
C ASP A 65 -10.50 -2.11 8.00
N ASN A 66 -10.86 -1.95 6.72
CA ASN A 66 -12.22 -2.16 6.24
C ASN A 66 -12.67 -3.62 6.46
N ILE A 67 -11.77 -4.58 6.21
CA ILE A 67 -12.00 -6.01 6.49
C ILE A 67 -12.25 -6.25 7.99
N ARG A 68 -11.46 -5.62 8.87
CA ARG A 68 -11.63 -5.74 10.33
C ARG A 68 -12.95 -5.15 10.80
N LEU A 69 -13.32 -3.96 10.32
CA LEU A 69 -14.57 -3.28 10.67
C LEU A 69 -15.81 -4.10 10.23
N ARG A 70 -15.75 -4.68 9.04
CA ARG A 70 -16.84 -5.55 8.56
C ARG A 70 -16.92 -6.85 9.34
N ARG A 71 -15.78 -7.37 9.80
CA ARG A 71 -15.78 -8.54 10.67
C ARG A 71 -16.37 -8.25 12.05
N SER A 72 -16.05 -7.09 12.65
CA SER A 72 -16.60 -6.70 13.95
C SER A 72 -18.10 -6.40 13.90
N SER A 73 -18.62 -5.97 12.75
CA SER A 73 -20.08 -5.84 12.51
C SER A 73 -20.79 -7.17 12.22
N GLY A 74 -20.09 -8.31 12.33
CA GLY A 74 -20.69 -9.64 12.22
C GLY A 74 -20.85 -10.18 10.80
N GLN A 75 -20.29 -9.51 9.78
CA GLN A 75 -20.37 -10.00 8.41
C GLN A 75 -19.63 -11.34 8.24
N THR A 76 -20.16 -12.19 7.36
CA THR A 76 -19.51 -13.46 7.01
C THR A 76 -18.28 -13.20 6.13
N ILE A 77 -17.31 -14.11 6.18
CA ILE A 77 -16.04 -13.96 5.45
C ILE A 77 -16.27 -13.80 3.93
N ARG A 78 -17.24 -14.55 3.36
CA ARG A 78 -17.61 -14.43 1.94
C ARG A 78 -18.19 -13.05 1.61
N ALA A 79 -19.12 -12.57 2.43
CA ALA A 79 -19.71 -11.24 2.23
C ALA A 79 -18.66 -10.12 2.33
N ILE A 80 -17.66 -10.26 3.21
CA ILE A 80 -16.55 -9.31 3.31
C ILE A 80 -15.68 -9.35 2.05
N ALA A 81 -15.34 -10.55 1.58
CA ALA A 81 -14.53 -10.74 0.38
C ALA A 81 -15.21 -10.09 -0.85
N ASP A 82 -16.51 -10.32 -1.02
CA ASP A 82 -17.30 -9.73 -2.10
C ASP A 82 -17.40 -8.20 -1.98
N ALA A 83 -17.67 -7.68 -0.77
CA ALA A 83 -17.82 -6.25 -0.53
C ALA A 83 -16.51 -5.45 -0.70
N VAL A 84 -15.36 -6.09 -0.43
CA VAL A 84 -14.03 -5.47 -0.53
C VAL A 84 -13.39 -5.75 -1.90
N GLY A 85 -13.94 -6.67 -2.68
CA GLY A 85 -13.38 -7.07 -3.97
C GLY A 85 -12.06 -7.82 -3.83
N CYS A 86 -11.92 -8.70 -2.83
CA CYS A 86 -10.73 -9.51 -2.63
C CYS A 86 -11.07 -11.00 -2.43
N SER A 87 -10.04 -11.86 -2.38
CA SER A 87 -10.27 -13.28 -2.17
C SER A 87 -10.62 -13.60 -0.71
N VAL A 88 -11.40 -14.65 -0.48
CA VAL A 88 -11.68 -15.19 0.86
C VAL A 88 -10.39 -15.49 1.64
N GLY A 89 -9.36 -16.01 0.96
CA GLY A 89 -8.06 -16.27 1.57
C GLY A 89 -7.35 -14.99 2.06
N THR A 90 -7.54 -13.87 1.36
CA THR A 90 -7.03 -12.55 1.79
C THR A 90 -7.67 -12.12 3.10
N VAL A 91 -8.99 -12.27 3.24
CA VAL A 91 -9.72 -11.97 4.47
C VAL A 91 -9.22 -12.82 5.63
N HIS A 92 -9.09 -14.14 5.44
CA HIS A 92 -8.56 -15.04 6.47
C HIS A 92 -7.15 -14.66 6.93
N ARG A 93 -6.26 -14.34 5.98
CA ARG A 93 -4.88 -13.95 6.28
C ARG A 93 -4.85 -12.71 7.18
N ILE A 94 -5.60 -11.67 6.83
CA ILE A 94 -5.63 -10.39 7.57
C ILE A 94 -6.20 -10.58 8.98
N LEU A 95 -7.28 -11.36 9.11
CA LEU A 95 -7.87 -11.65 10.42
C LEU A 95 -6.92 -12.49 11.31
N LYS A 96 -6.15 -13.40 10.71
CA LYS A 96 -5.18 -14.24 11.42
C LYS A 96 -3.95 -13.46 11.89
N GLU A 97 -3.45 -12.50 11.10
CA GLU A 97 -2.30 -11.66 11.46
C GLU A 97 -2.58 -10.76 12.69
N THR A 98 -3.85 -10.60 13.08
CA THR A 98 -4.27 -9.76 14.22
C THR A 98 -4.66 -10.61 15.45
N SER A 99 -4.65 -11.94 15.34
CA SER A 99 -5.02 -12.86 16.43
C SER A 99 -3.82 -13.27 17.28
#